data_AF-A0A1S8MNB9-F1
#
_entry.id   AF-A0A1S8MNB9-F1
#
_cell.length_a   1.000
_cell.length_b   1.000
_cell.length_c   1.000
_cell.angle_alpha   90.00
_cell.angle_beta   90.00
_cell.angle_gamma   90.00
#
_symmetry.space_group_name_H-M   'P 1'
#
loop_
_entity.id
_entity.type
_entity.pdbx_description
1 polymer ?
#
loop_
_entity_poly.entity_id
_entity_poly.type
_entity_poly.pdbx_seq_one_letter_code
_entity_poly.pdbx_strand_id
1 'polypeptide(L)'
;MSNTTYKLEESRFFLDKMIENRKRLPDFDYYFNAYISSARSILWIMKNEYTHKDGWKEWYNSIETTKEEDEFNRNINELRVRSLKKNPPRTKEYVGMTTQTENIDIINEIREFMGGKTKMKCDISFEPINENEALGVKKDSKKLSISGKVVSYRTIDEFKNEDVIKIAKKYFEWLEVIVDGCETRFKY
;
A
#
# COMPACT_ATOMS: atom_id res chain seq x y z
N MET A 1 -27.88 10.00 3.06
CA MET A 1 -26.47 9.69 2.75
C MET A 1 -26.37 9.59 1.23
N SER A 2 -25.39 10.24 0.59
CA SER A 2 -25.17 10.14 -0.86
C SER A 2 -24.65 8.74 -1.23
N ASN A 3 -24.72 8.37 -2.50
CA ASN A 3 -24.15 7.10 -2.95
C ASN A 3 -22.63 7.07 -2.77
N THR A 4 -21.98 8.23 -2.96
CA THR A 4 -20.55 8.42 -2.74
C THR A 4 -20.16 8.17 -1.29
N THR A 5 -20.83 8.81 -0.33
CA THR A 5 -20.56 8.59 1.11
C THR A 5 -20.80 7.12 1.49
N TYR A 6 -21.90 6.52 1.01
CA TYR A 6 -22.19 5.12 1.29
C TYR A 6 -21.06 4.19 0.79
N LYS A 7 -20.52 4.47 -0.41
CA LYS A 7 -19.43 3.66 -0.95
C LYS A 7 -18.10 3.85 -0.21
N LEU A 8 -17.82 5.07 0.25
CA LEU A 8 -16.66 5.32 1.12
C LEU A 8 -16.76 4.50 2.41
N GLU A 9 -17.91 4.51 3.07
CA GLU A 9 -18.15 3.73 4.30
C GLU A 9 -18.07 2.21 4.06
N GLU A 10 -18.59 1.72 2.94
CA GLU A 10 -18.41 0.30 2.56
C GLU A 10 -16.93 -0.06 2.38
N SER A 11 -16.15 0.83 1.74
CA SER A 11 -14.72 0.64 1.60
C SER A 11 -14.00 0.66 2.95
N ARG A 12 -14.40 1.55 3.87
CA ARG A 12 -13.88 1.58 5.26
C ARG A 12 -14.12 0.25 5.96
N PHE A 13 -15.34 -0.27 5.88
CA PHE A 13 -15.70 -1.54 6.49
C PHE A 13 -14.79 -2.68 6.02
N PHE A 14 -14.51 -2.78 4.72
CA PHE A 14 -13.61 -3.82 4.21
C PHE A 14 -12.15 -3.61 4.61
N LEU A 15 -11.69 -2.36 4.68
CA LEU A 15 -10.35 -2.04 5.19
C LEU A 15 -10.19 -2.50 6.65
N ASP A 16 -11.17 -2.18 7.50
CA ASP A 16 -11.16 -2.56 8.91
C ASP A 16 -11.19 -4.09 9.06
N LYS A 17 -12.06 -4.78 8.31
CA LYS A 17 -12.11 -6.25 8.32
C LYS A 17 -10.82 -6.89 7.83
N MET A 18 -10.16 -6.30 6.83
CA MET A 18 -8.85 -6.76 6.38
C MET A 18 -7.80 -6.63 7.49
N ILE A 19 -7.78 -5.50 8.23
CA ILE A 19 -6.84 -5.27 9.34
C ILE A 19 -7.09 -6.24 10.50
N GLU A 20 -8.35 -6.42 10.91
CA GLU A 20 -8.76 -7.38 11.93
C GLU A 20 -8.30 -8.81 11.60
N ASN A 21 -8.33 -9.16 10.31
CA ASN A 21 -7.97 -10.48 9.81
C ASN A 21 -6.53 -10.58 9.28
N ARG A 22 -5.63 -9.65 9.63
CA ARG A 22 -4.23 -9.60 9.13
C ARG A 22 -3.47 -10.94 9.19
N LYS A 23 -3.76 -11.79 10.16
CA LYS A 23 -3.11 -13.10 10.38
C LYS A 23 -3.93 -14.29 9.88
N ARG A 24 -5.16 -14.10 9.42
CA ARG A 24 -6.10 -15.17 9.03
C ARG A 24 -6.19 -15.24 7.51
N LEU A 25 -5.66 -16.32 6.95
CA LEU A 25 -5.88 -16.68 5.54
C LEU A 25 -6.93 -17.79 5.45
N PRO A 26 -7.79 -17.77 4.42
CA PRO A 26 -7.81 -16.85 3.27
C PRO A 26 -8.55 -15.51 3.53
N ASP A 27 -9.13 -15.32 4.73
CA ASP A 27 -9.99 -14.17 5.06
C ASP A 27 -9.36 -12.80 4.72
N PHE A 28 -8.08 -12.62 5.02
CA PHE A 28 -7.33 -11.41 4.64
C PHE A 28 -7.42 -11.12 3.14
N ASP A 29 -7.19 -12.14 2.30
CA ASP A 29 -7.21 -11.98 0.84
C ASP A 29 -8.63 -11.66 0.35
N TYR A 30 -9.66 -12.22 0.98
CA TYR A 30 -11.06 -11.91 0.64
C TYR A 30 -11.40 -10.45 0.97
N TYR A 31 -11.06 -9.98 2.16
CA TYR A 31 -11.32 -8.60 2.55
C TYR A 31 -10.47 -7.60 1.77
N PHE A 32 -9.22 -7.94 1.46
CA PHE A 32 -8.38 -7.11 0.60
C PHE A 32 -9.00 -6.95 -0.80
N ASN A 33 -9.48 -8.04 -1.40
CA ASN A 33 -10.16 -8.00 -2.69
C ASN A 33 -11.46 -7.17 -2.65
N ALA A 34 -12.25 -7.33 -1.60
CA ALA A 34 -13.47 -6.55 -1.40
C ALA A 34 -13.16 -5.05 -1.23
N TYR A 35 -12.14 -4.72 -0.43
CA TYR A 35 -11.65 -3.35 -0.25
C TYR A 35 -11.25 -2.72 -1.58
N ILE A 36 -10.36 -3.35 -2.34
CA ILE A 36 -9.90 -2.82 -3.64
C ILE A 36 -11.07 -2.62 -4.61
N SER A 37 -12.01 -3.59 -4.65
CA SER A 37 -13.18 -3.50 -5.51
C SER A 37 -14.09 -2.32 -5.13
N SER A 38 -14.28 -2.09 -3.83
CA SER A 38 -15.10 -0.99 -3.33
C SER A 38 -14.41 0.36 -3.54
N ALA A 39 -13.16 0.50 -3.09
CA ALA A 39 -12.39 1.74 -3.10
C ALA A 39 -12.30 2.36 -4.52
N ARG A 40 -12.01 1.53 -5.52
CA ARG A 40 -11.89 1.97 -6.93
C ARG A 40 -13.18 2.57 -7.49
N SER A 41 -14.33 2.14 -6.99
CA SER A 41 -15.62 2.59 -7.51
C SER A 41 -16.06 3.93 -6.93
N ILE A 42 -15.47 4.38 -5.81
CA ILE A 42 -15.87 5.62 -5.12
C ILE A 42 -15.79 6.82 -6.07
N LEU A 43 -14.62 7.06 -6.69
CA LEU A 43 -14.45 8.21 -7.59
C LEU A 43 -15.35 8.13 -8.83
N TRP A 44 -15.66 6.93 -9.31
CA TRP A 44 -16.59 6.73 -10.43
C TRP A 44 -18.04 7.05 -10.04
N ILE A 45 -18.48 6.57 -8.88
CA ILE A 45 -19.80 6.88 -8.32
C ILE A 45 -19.90 8.39 -8.08
N MET A 46 -18.90 8.99 -7.45
CA MET A 46 -18.83 10.43 -7.21
C MET A 46 -18.90 11.24 -8.50
N LYS A 47 -18.15 10.85 -9.53
CA LYS A 47 -18.22 11.50 -10.83
C LYS A 47 -19.62 11.43 -11.42
N ASN A 48 -20.27 10.27 -11.39
CA ASN A 48 -21.64 10.16 -11.90
C ASN A 48 -22.65 10.97 -11.07
N GLU A 49 -22.47 11.00 -9.75
CA GLU A 49 -23.37 11.66 -8.83
C GLU A 49 -23.26 13.18 -8.89
N TYR A 50 -22.07 13.75 -9.13
CA TYR A 50 -21.84 15.20 -9.02
C TYR A 50 -21.44 15.89 -10.33
N THR A 51 -21.20 15.18 -11.44
CA THR A 51 -20.76 15.81 -12.71
C THR A 51 -21.72 16.86 -13.27
N HIS A 52 -22.97 16.89 -12.84
CA HIS A 52 -23.99 17.84 -13.28
C HIS A 52 -24.07 19.10 -12.40
N LYS A 53 -23.28 19.17 -11.32
CA LYS A 53 -23.22 20.32 -10.42
C LYS A 53 -22.23 21.35 -10.98
N ASP A 54 -22.66 22.62 -11.02
CA ASP A 54 -21.84 23.73 -11.50
C ASP A 54 -20.54 23.85 -10.68
N GLY A 55 -19.42 24.00 -11.38
CA GLY A 55 -18.09 24.11 -10.75
C GLY A 55 -17.48 22.79 -10.26
N TRP A 56 -18.22 21.67 -10.30
CA TRP A 56 -17.71 20.38 -9.85
C TRP A 56 -16.55 19.88 -10.70
N LYS A 57 -16.66 20.03 -12.03
CA LYS A 57 -15.66 19.51 -12.97
C LYS A 57 -14.33 20.26 -12.82
N GLU A 58 -14.39 21.58 -12.65
CA GLU A 58 -13.25 22.45 -12.42
C GLU A 58 -12.57 22.10 -11.10
N TRP A 59 -13.35 21.93 -10.03
CA TRP A 59 -12.85 21.50 -8.73
C TRP A 59 -12.21 20.12 -8.81
N TYR A 60 -12.89 19.12 -9.38
CA TYR A 60 -12.40 17.75 -9.46
C TYR A 60 -11.09 17.65 -10.27
N ASN A 61 -10.99 18.38 -11.39
CA ASN A 61 -9.77 18.42 -12.20
C ASN A 61 -8.62 19.20 -11.53
N SER A 62 -8.91 20.01 -10.50
CA SER A 62 -7.89 20.75 -9.74
C SER A 62 -7.26 19.91 -8.62
N ILE A 63 -7.81 18.73 -8.33
CA ILE A 63 -7.26 17.81 -7.34
C ILE A 63 -5.96 17.24 -7.91
N GLU A 64 -4.83 17.67 -7.36
CA GLU A 64 -3.53 17.08 -7.68
C GLU A 64 -3.43 15.69 -7.07
N THR A 65 -2.97 14.73 -7.86
CA THR A 65 -2.57 13.42 -7.35
C THR A 65 -1.09 13.42 -7.00
N THR A 66 -0.75 12.83 -5.87
CA THR A 66 0.64 12.53 -5.56
C THR A 66 1.14 11.38 -6.43
N LYS A 67 2.45 11.29 -6.64
CA LYS A 67 3.06 10.16 -7.35
C LYS A 67 2.70 8.80 -6.73
N GLU A 68 2.57 8.76 -5.40
CA GLU A 68 2.20 7.54 -4.66
C GLU A 68 0.76 7.11 -4.98
N GLU A 69 -0.18 8.05 -5.08
CA GLU A 69 -1.58 7.78 -5.44
C GLU A 69 -1.72 7.30 -6.89
N ASP A 70 -1.00 7.93 -7.81
CA ASP A 70 -0.97 7.51 -9.22
C ASP A 70 -0.39 6.10 -9.36
N GLU A 71 0.70 5.82 -8.64
CA GLU A 71 1.32 4.51 -8.59
C GLU A 71 0.38 3.47 -7.98
N PHE A 72 -0.32 3.81 -6.88
CA PHE A 72 -1.35 2.94 -6.31
C PHE A 72 -2.46 2.63 -7.32
N ASN A 73 -3.04 3.65 -7.94
CA ASN A 73 -4.10 3.49 -8.94
C ASN A 73 -3.64 2.61 -10.12
N ARG A 74 -2.40 2.80 -10.59
CA ARG A 74 -1.79 1.96 -11.63
C ARG A 74 -1.65 0.52 -11.16
N ASN A 75 -1.07 0.29 -9.99
CA ASN A 75 -0.82 -1.04 -9.42
C ASN A 75 -2.13 -1.79 -9.15
N ILE A 76 -3.19 -1.10 -8.70
CA ILE A 76 -4.55 -1.66 -8.57
C ILE A 76 -5.15 -2.04 -9.93
N ASN A 77 -4.94 -1.22 -10.96
CA ASN A 77 -5.40 -1.58 -12.29
C ASN A 77 -4.67 -2.82 -12.83
N GLU A 78 -3.36 -2.93 -12.59
CA GLU A 78 -2.56 -4.12 -12.92
C GLU A 78 -3.04 -5.36 -12.15
N LEU A 79 -3.29 -5.21 -10.85
CA LEU A 79 -3.85 -6.25 -9.98
C LEU A 79 -5.13 -6.84 -10.56
N ARG A 80 -6.04 -5.98 -11.02
CA ARG A 80 -7.30 -6.39 -11.66
C ARG A 80 -7.05 -7.09 -12.99
N VAL A 81 -6.21 -6.52 -13.85
CA VAL A 81 -5.88 -7.12 -15.15
C VAL A 81 -5.30 -8.53 -14.95
N ARG A 82 -4.43 -8.71 -13.95
CA ARG A 82 -3.91 -10.02 -13.56
C ARG A 82 -5.01 -10.94 -13.02
N SER A 83 -5.86 -10.45 -12.11
CA SER A 83 -6.95 -11.24 -11.54
C SER A 83 -7.93 -11.77 -12.58
N LEU A 84 -8.20 -11.00 -13.63
CA LEU A 84 -9.11 -11.38 -14.72
C LEU A 84 -8.47 -12.30 -15.76
N LYS A 85 -7.14 -12.25 -15.91
CA LYS A 85 -6.43 -12.94 -17.01
C LYS A 85 -5.55 -14.10 -16.57
N LYS A 86 -5.16 -14.18 -15.30
CA LYS A 86 -4.15 -15.14 -14.81
C LYS A 86 -4.63 -15.91 -13.60
N ASN A 87 -4.67 -15.27 -12.43
CA ASN A 87 -5.01 -15.91 -11.15
C ASN A 87 -5.52 -14.87 -10.15
N PRO A 88 -6.38 -15.26 -9.19
CA PRO A 88 -6.78 -14.38 -8.10
C PRO A 88 -5.56 -13.84 -7.35
N PRO A 89 -5.58 -12.58 -6.91
CA PRO A 89 -4.47 -12.03 -6.14
C PRO A 89 -4.39 -12.74 -4.78
N ARG A 90 -3.22 -13.29 -4.50
CA ARG A 90 -2.89 -13.91 -3.22
C ARG A 90 -1.78 -13.10 -2.59
N THR A 91 -1.98 -12.71 -1.34
CA THR A 91 -0.91 -12.03 -0.60
C THR A 91 0.14 -13.04 -0.19
N LYS A 92 1.41 -12.59 -0.20
CA LYS A 92 2.54 -13.36 0.29
C LYS A 92 2.97 -12.74 1.61
N GLU A 93 3.28 -13.59 2.59
CA GLU A 93 3.96 -13.12 3.78
C GLU A 93 5.41 -12.82 3.40
N TYR A 94 5.86 -11.62 3.75
CA TYR A 94 7.22 -11.18 3.57
C TYR A 94 7.81 -10.83 4.93
N VAL A 95 8.99 -11.36 5.19
CA VAL A 95 9.77 -11.03 6.38
C VAL A 95 10.79 -9.97 5.97
N GLY A 96 10.60 -8.75 6.46
CA GLY A 96 11.52 -7.65 6.25
C GLY A 96 12.19 -7.23 7.56
N MET A 97 13.10 -6.28 7.44
CA MET A 97 13.62 -5.55 8.59
C MET A 97 13.17 -4.10 8.50
N THR A 98 12.78 -3.52 9.63
CA THR A 98 12.47 -2.10 9.74
C THR A 98 13.37 -1.43 10.77
N THR A 99 13.76 -0.19 10.51
CA THR A 99 14.35 0.69 11.52
C THR A 99 13.22 1.38 12.31
N GLN A 100 13.53 2.38 13.12
CA GLN A 100 12.48 3.20 13.75
C GLN A 100 11.68 4.02 12.72
N THR A 101 12.20 4.24 11.51
CA THR A 101 11.63 5.20 10.54
C THR A 101 11.20 4.56 9.22
N GLU A 102 11.82 3.47 8.78
CA GLU A 102 11.62 2.95 7.41
C GLU A 102 11.70 1.41 7.32
N ASN A 103 11.09 0.84 6.28
CA ASN A 103 11.31 -0.56 5.90
C ASN A 103 12.62 -0.64 5.10
N ILE A 104 13.52 -1.53 5.51
CA ILE A 104 14.75 -1.81 4.78
C ILE A 104 14.49 -2.95 3.79
N ASP A 105 14.68 -2.66 2.50
CA ASP A 105 14.78 -3.70 1.47
C ASP A 105 16.18 -4.32 1.51
N ILE A 106 16.30 -5.40 2.29
CA ILE A 106 17.56 -6.12 2.49
C ILE A 106 18.17 -6.56 1.14
N ILE A 107 17.35 -6.93 0.16
CA ILE A 107 17.84 -7.40 -1.14
C ILE A 107 18.47 -6.25 -1.91
N ASN A 108 17.84 -5.07 -1.91
CA ASN A 108 18.42 -3.89 -2.57
C ASN A 108 19.70 -3.43 -1.87
N GLU A 109 19.73 -3.42 -0.54
CA GLU A 109 20.95 -3.07 0.22
C GLU A 109 22.12 -4.00 -0.10
N ILE A 110 21.85 -5.32 -0.17
CA ILE A 110 22.84 -6.32 -0.58
C ILE A 110 23.29 -6.07 -2.03
N ARG A 111 22.35 -5.78 -2.94
CA ARG A 111 22.66 -5.53 -4.36
C ARG A 111 23.53 -4.29 -4.55
N GLU A 112 23.21 -3.21 -3.85
CA GLU A 112 24.01 -1.98 -3.85
C GLU A 112 25.40 -2.22 -3.28
N PHE A 113 25.48 -2.91 -2.14
CA PHE A 113 26.75 -3.25 -1.50
C PHE A 113 27.65 -4.10 -2.43
N MET A 114 27.07 -5.00 -3.22
CA MET A 114 27.78 -5.81 -4.20
C MET A 114 28.09 -5.08 -5.52
N GLY A 115 27.74 -3.79 -5.65
CA GLY A 115 27.94 -3.01 -6.87
C GLY A 115 27.19 -3.59 -8.08
N GLY A 116 26.00 -4.15 -7.87
CA GLY A 116 25.17 -4.73 -8.94
C GLY A 116 25.64 -6.10 -9.48
N LYS A 117 26.67 -6.71 -8.88
CA LYS A 117 27.13 -8.05 -9.27
C LYS A 117 26.15 -9.12 -8.80
N THR A 118 25.71 -10.00 -9.70
CA THR A 118 24.69 -11.03 -9.43
C THR A 118 25.25 -12.42 -9.05
N LYS A 119 26.58 -12.58 -9.01
CA LYS A 119 27.26 -13.87 -8.79
C LYS A 119 28.32 -13.83 -7.67
N MET A 120 28.11 -13.02 -6.63
CA MET A 120 28.97 -13.09 -5.44
C MET A 120 28.35 -14.03 -4.39
N LYS A 121 29.22 -14.78 -3.72
CA LYS A 121 28.86 -15.50 -2.50
C LYS A 121 28.98 -14.53 -1.32
N CYS A 122 27.99 -14.53 -0.45
CA CYS A 122 27.95 -13.74 0.76
C CYS A 122 27.51 -14.64 1.91
N ASP A 123 28.23 -14.55 3.03
CA ASP A 123 27.85 -15.18 4.28
C ASP A 123 26.91 -14.24 5.03
N ILE A 124 25.78 -14.78 5.49
CA ILE A 124 24.76 -14.03 6.23
C ILE A 124 24.71 -14.59 7.65
N SER A 125 24.97 -13.74 8.64
CA SER A 125 24.80 -14.05 10.06
C SER A 125 23.72 -13.18 10.68
N PHE A 126 23.00 -13.75 11.66
CA PHE A 126 21.97 -13.06 12.42
C PHE A 126 22.39 -13.03 13.89
N GLU A 127 22.42 -11.84 14.48
CA GLU A 127 22.76 -11.63 15.88
C GLU A 127 21.66 -10.77 16.53
N PRO A 128 21.17 -11.13 17.73
CA PRO A 128 20.27 -10.27 18.47
C PRO A 128 21.00 -8.99 18.87
N ILE A 129 20.38 -7.84 18.61
CA ILE A 129 20.90 -6.52 18.98
C ILE A 129 20.35 -6.10 20.35
N ASN A 130 21.15 -5.38 21.13
CA ASN A 130 20.69 -4.79 22.39
C ASN A 130 19.68 -3.66 22.11
N GLU A 131 18.72 -3.43 23.02
CA GLU A 131 17.68 -2.40 22.85
C GLU A 131 18.25 -0.97 22.67
N ASN A 132 19.47 -0.73 23.14
CA ASN A 132 20.15 0.57 23.07
C ASN A 132 21.01 0.75 21.81
N GLU A 133 21.13 -0.25 20.95
CA GLU A 133 21.91 -0.11 19.71
C GLU A 133 21.14 0.68 18.65
N ALA A 134 21.86 1.59 17.98
CA ALA A 134 21.31 2.34 16.86
C ALA A 134 20.88 1.40 15.73
N LEU A 135 19.60 1.47 15.36
CA LEU A 135 19.05 0.79 14.18
C LEU A 135 19.49 1.51 12.90
N GLY A 136 19.78 0.75 11.85
CA GLY A 136 20.13 1.31 10.56
C GLY A 136 21.01 0.40 9.73
N VAL A 137 21.50 0.96 8.62
CA VAL A 137 22.41 0.28 7.71
C VAL A 137 23.82 0.86 7.92
N LYS A 138 24.78 -0.01 8.23
CA LYS A 138 26.21 0.34 8.32
C LYS A 138 26.94 -0.38 7.20
N LYS A 139 27.61 0.39 6.34
CA LYS A 139 28.41 -0.10 5.22
C LYS A 139 29.89 0.18 5.51
N ASP A 140 30.71 -0.86 5.49
CA ASP A 140 32.17 -0.80 5.36
C ASP A 140 32.59 -1.58 4.11
N SER A 141 33.76 -1.29 3.56
CA SER A 141 34.39 -1.91 2.39
C SER A 141 34.27 -3.44 2.28
N LYS A 142 34.10 -4.16 3.39
CA LYS A 142 34.00 -5.62 3.44
C LYS A 142 32.74 -6.15 4.13
N LYS A 143 31.95 -5.31 4.79
CA LYS A 143 30.80 -5.74 5.60
C LYS A 143 29.62 -4.79 5.46
N LEU A 144 28.46 -5.35 5.11
CA LEU A 144 27.16 -4.72 5.25
C LEU A 144 26.54 -5.24 6.56
N SER A 145 26.20 -4.33 7.48
CA SER A 145 25.47 -4.65 8.71
C SER A 145 24.14 -3.93 8.71
N ILE A 146 23.05 -4.67 8.88
CA ILE A 146 21.69 -4.13 8.96
C ILE A 146 21.18 -4.44 10.36
N SER A 147 20.87 -3.40 11.14
CA SER A 147 20.25 -3.52 12.47
C SER A 147 18.82 -2.98 12.41
N GLY A 148 17.86 -3.78 12.87
CA GLY A 148 16.45 -3.45 12.75
C GLY A 148 15.54 -4.44 13.47
N LYS A 149 14.27 -4.08 13.60
CA LYS A 149 13.23 -5.01 14.05
C LYS A 149 12.82 -5.90 12.88
N VAL A 150 12.81 -7.20 13.09
CA VAL A 150 12.21 -8.14 12.14
C VAL A 150 10.71 -7.92 12.17
N VAL A 151 10.13 -7.65 11.00
CA VAL A 151 8.69 -7.47 10.83
C VAL A 151 8.19 -8.43 9.77
N SER A 152 7.06 -9.08 10.03
CA SER A 152 6.31 -9.76 8.99
C SER A 152 5.14 -8.89 8.54
N TYR A 153 5.04 -8.70 7.23
CA TYR A 153 3.96 -7.96 6.59
C TYR A 153 3.51 -8.69 5.34
N ARG A 154 2.37 -8.29 4.80
CA ARG A 154 1.80 -8.87 3.59
C ARG A 154 2.11 -7.98 2.41
N THR A 155 2.63 -8.57 1.35
CA THR A 155 2.96 -7.91 0.08
C THR A 155 2.26 -8.62 -1.09
N ILE A 156 2.13 -7.92 -2.22
CA ILE A 156 1.70 -8.49 -3.50
C ILE A 156 2.70 -8.08 -4.59
N ASP A 157 2.66 -8.78 -5.72
CA ASP A 157 3.64 -8.56 -6.79
C ASP A 157 3.62 -7.11 -7.35
N GLU A 158 2.48 -6.44 -7.26
CA GLU A 158 2.27 -5.05 -7.66
C GLU A 158 2.76 -4.03 -6.61
N PHE A 159 2.91 -4.43 -5.35
CA PHE A 159 3.37 -3.59 -4.23
C PHE A 159 4.56 -4.24 -3.53
N LYS A 160 5.65 -4.41 -4.27
CA LYS A 160 6.83 -5.17 -3.82
C LYS A 160 7.45 -4.54 -2.60
N ASN A 161 7.69 -5.36 -1.58
CA ASN A 161 8.38 -4.95 -0.34
C ASN A 161 7.64 -3.85 0.44
N GLU A 162 6.34 -3.68 0.16
CA GLU A 162 5.47 -2.78 0.89
C GLU A 162 4.35 -3.56 1.59
N ASP A 163 3.97 -3.04 2.76
CA ASP A 163 2.84 -3.58 3.52
C ASP A 163 1.54 -3.13 2.87
N VAL A 164 0.79 -4.09 2.32
CA VAL A 164 -0.52 -3.88 1.69
C VAL A 164 -1.47 -3.12 2.61
N ILE A 165 -1.42 -3.32 3.94
CA ILE A 165 -2.27 -2.58 4.88
C ILE A 165 -1.88 -1.09 4.90
N LYS A 166 -0.59 -0.78 4.95
CA LYS A 166 -0.09 0.60 4.97
C LYS A 166 -0.52 1.35 3.71
N ILE A 167 -0.37 0.71 2.56
CA ILE A 167 -0.74 1.29 1.27
C ILE A 167 -2.26 1.47 1.20
N ALA A 168 -3.04 0.46 1.59
CA ALA A 168 -4.49 0.53 1.60
C ALA A 168 -5.01 1.69 2.47
N LYS A 169 -4.43 1.90 3.67
CA LYS A 169 -4.78 3.02 4.54
C LYS A 169 -4.51 4.38 3.90
N LYS A 170 -3.31 4.59 3.37
CA LYS A 170 -2.95 5.84 2.67
C LYS A 170 -3.94 6.16 1.55
N TYR A 171 -4.30 5.16 0.75
CA TYR A 171 -5.26 5.37 -0.34
C TYR A 171 -6.67 5.69 0.17
N PHE A 172 -7.10 5.04 1.25
CA PHE A 172 -8.40 5.33 1.87
C PHE A 172 -8.45 6.76 2.41
N GLU A 173 -7.41 7.21 3.12
CA GLU A 173 -7.30 8.59 3.64
C GLU A 173 -7.38 9.62 2.50
N TRP A 174 -6.73 9.34 1.36
CA TRP A 174 -6.85 10.19 0.17
C TRP A 174 -8.28 10.24 -0.39
N LEU A 175 -8.95 9.08 -0.50
CA LEU A 175 -10.35 9.01 -0.94
C LEU A 175 -11.28 9.77 0.01
N GLU A 176 -11.07 9.66 1.32
CA GLU A 176 -11.82 10.35 2.35
C GLU A 176 -11.71 11.87 2.18
N VAL A 177 -10.49 12.40 2.02
CA VAL A 177 -10.26 13.83 1.75
C VAL A 177 -11.01 14.31 0.51
N ILE A 178 -10.98 13.53 -0.58
CA ILE A 178 -11.68 13.90 -1.82
C ILE A 178 -13.19 13.89 -1.63
N VAL A 179 -13.73 12.82 -1.03
CA VAL A 179 -15.17 12.68 -0.81
C VAL A 179 -15.69 13.77 0.11
N ASP A 180 -15.02 14.03 1.23
CA ASP A 180 -15.41 15.09 2.16
C ASP A 180 -15.36 16.47 1.50
N GLY A 181 -14.34 16.72 0.68
CA GLY A 181 -14.24 17.93 -0.14
C GLY A 181 -15.40 18.07 -1.12
N CYS A 182 -15.82 16.98 -1.75
CA CYS A 182 -16.96 16.96 -2.69
C CYS A 182 -18.28 17.21 -1.97
N GLU A 183 -18.53 16.48 -0.88
CA GLU A 183 -19.77 16.55 -0.10
C GLU A 183 -19.96 17.95 0.50
N THR A 184 -18.88 18.56 1.00
CA THR A 184 -18.93 19.91 1.58
C THR A 184 -19.32 20.96 0.54
N ARG A 185 -18.91 20.77 -0.73
CA ARG A 185 -19.08 21.78 -1.79
C ARG A 185 -20.33 21.61 -2.63
N PHE A 186 -20.77 20.37 -2.88
CA PHE A 186 -21.73 20.08 -3.96
C PHE A 186 -22.94 19.25 -3.53
N LYS A 187 -23.02 18.82 -2.26
CA LYS A 187 -24.16 18.04 -1.74
C LYS A 187 -25.46 18.84 -1.67
N TYR A 188 -25.37 20.15 -1.53
CA TYR A 188 -26.50 21.08 -1.50
C TYR A 188 -26.48 21.91 -2.77
#